data_AF-S9W1M3-F1
#
_entry.id   AF-S9W1M3-F1
#
_cell.length_a   1.000
_cell.length_b   1.000
_cell.length_c   1.000
_cell.angle_alpha   90.00
_cell.angle_beta   90.00
_cell.angle_gamma   90.00
#
_symmetry.space_group_name_H-M   'P 1'
#
loop_
_entity.id
_entity.type
_entity.pdbx_description
1 polymer ?
#
loop_
_entity_poly.entity_id
_entity_poly.type
_entity_poly.pdbx_seq_one_letter_code
_entity_poly.pdbx_strand_id
1 'polypeptide(L)'
;MFSGYRSTPAFVDGVLLLMGVANETALVQQLRAWGPPELHLLVALYVRRRFPMVIALNKADLPSAAGVHDALRARYPAEHFVPMSAEVECALLALRRQGRLQYVSGEGHFTLPPPPPSGAAAPTAAQQQQLQRVAAFFAPPAAAGGRTTGVQRVLAEALARCAVVCAFPTPTLPPQVPSLRHCLTLRPGATAEDVYWTLCYQKLIDGKFVRCEVVEPRPRGGAAAAQTLRKTDPLPGRAVLVRVLTNKRQMT
;
A
#
# COMPACT_ATOMS: atom_id res chain seq x y z
N MET A 1 25.45 11.78 10.70
CA MET A 1 24.58 12.74 9.98
C MET A 1 23.16 12.20 9.76
N PHE A 2 22.97 11.01 9.18
CA PHE A 2 21.64 10.49 8.81
C PHE A 2 20.86 9.72 9.89
N SER A 3 21.38 9.64 11.12
CA SER A 3 20.76 8.89 12.24
C SER A 3 19.38 9.43 12.63
N GLY A 4 19.13 10.74 12.48
CA GLY A 4 17.81 11.35 12.71
C GLY A 4 16.70 10.77 11.81
N TYR A 5 17.05 10.18 10.67
CA TYR A 5 16.12 9.52 9.76
C TYR A 5 16.03 8.00 9.96
N ARG A 6 16.69 7.49 11.01
CA ARG A 6 16.83 6.06 11.33
C ARG A 6 17.43 5.22 10.19
N SER A 7 18.29 5.83 9.39
CA SER A 7 18.99 5.15 8.30
C SER A 7 20.13 4.30 8.86
N THR A 8 20.21 3.04 8.43
CA THR A 8 21.29 2.13 8.80
C THR A 8 22.58 2.48 8.06
N PRO A 9 23.77 2.11 8.57
CA PRO A 9 25.03 2.30 7.85
C PRO A 9 24.99 1.67 6.44
N ALA A 10 24.52 0.42 6.34
CA ALA A 10 24.36 -0.28 5.06
C ALA A 10 23.46 0.46 4.05
N PHE A 11 22.44 1.20 4.53
CA PHE A 11 21.63 2.05 3.65
C PHE A 11 22.45 3.22 3.09
N VAL A 12 23.23 3.90 3.94
CA VAL A 12 24.08 5.03 3.56
C VAL A 12 25.19 4.57 2.61
N ASP A 13 25.84 3.44 2.89
CA ASP A 13 26.83 2.84 2.01
C ASP A 13 26.24 2.54 0.63
N GLY A 14 25.00 2.06 0.58
CA GLY A 14 24.26 1.89 -0.66
C GLY A 14 24.00 3.17 -1.44
N VAL A 15 23.92 4.33 -0.79
CA VAL A 15 23.83 5.65 -1.46
C VAL A 15 25.20 6.10 -1.95
N LEU A 16 26.24 5.92 -1.13
CA LEU A 16 27.63 6.25 -1.49
C LEU A 16 28.10 5.43 -2.71
N LEU A 17 27.72 4.15 -2.79
CA LEU A 17 27.99 3.30 -3.94
C LEU A 17 27.37 3.87 -5.24
N LEU A 18 26.18 4.47 -5.17
CA LEU A 18 25.54 5.12 -6.33
C LEU A 18 26.27 6.40 -6.78
N MET A 19 27.04 7.01 -5.89
CA MET A 19 27.94 8.12 -6.23
C MET A 19 29.31 7.65 -6.73
N GLY A 20 29.55 6.34 -6.83
CA GLY A 20 30.85 5.78 -7.20
C GLY A 20 31.84 5.67 -6.04
N VAL A 21 31.39 5.81 -4.79
CA VAL A 21 32.23 5.62 -3.60
C VAL A 21 32.13 4.17 -3.13
N ALA A 22 33.15 3.38 -3.44
CA ALA A 22 33.14 1.93 -3.20
C ALA A 22 33.52 1.51 -1.76
N ASN A 23 34.33 2.31 -1.07
CA ASN A 23 34.85 2.00 0.26
C ASN A 23 35.25 3.28 1.02
N GLU A 24 35.61 3.11 2.29
CA GLU A 24 36.00 4.20 3.17
C GLU A 24 37.22 4.97 2.68
N THR A 25 38.23 4.30 2.12
CA THR A 25 39.42 4.94 1.57
C THR A 25 39.06 5.89 0.43
N ALA A 26 38.21 5.44 -0.50
CA ALA A 26 37.70 6.25 -1.60
C ALA A 26 36.88 7.44 -1.08
N LEU A 27 36.06 7.22 -0.05
CA LEU A 27 35.28 8.29 0.59
C LEU A 27 36.20 9.37 1.17
N VAL A 28 37.20 9.01 1.95
CA VAL A 28 38.13 9.96 2.59
C VAL A 28 38.90 10.78 1.56
N GLN A 29 39.30 10.16 0.44
CA GLN A 29 39.98 10.86 -0.66
C GLN A 29 39.05 11.87 -1.35
N GLN A 30 37.83 11.44 -1.68
CA GLN A 30 36.87 12.27 -2.41
C GLN A 30 36.27 13.38 -1.55
N LEU A 31 36.00 13.12 -0.26
CA LEU A 31 35.41 14.09 0.68
C LEU A 31 36.19 15.41 0.75
N ARG A 32 37.52 15.36 0.57
CA ARG A 32 38.37 16.56 0.58
C ARG A 32 38.13 17.47 -0.63
N ALA A 33 37.64 16.90 -1.74
CA ALA A 33 37.37 17.60 -2.99
C ALA A 33 35.87 17.90 -3.19
N TRP A 34 34.99 17.34 -2.36
CA TRP A 34 33.55 17.57 -2.47
C TRP A 34 33.18 19.03 -2.22
N GLY A 35 32.42 19.58 -3.16
CA GLY A 35 31.79 20.87 -3.04
C GLY A 35 30.26 20.76 -2.96
N PRO A 36 29.56 21.88 -3.19
CA PRO A 36 28.10 21.90 -3.24
C PRO A 36 27.46 20.88 -4.21
N PRO A 37 27.98 20.65 -5.43
CA PRO A 37 27.39 19.69 -6.37
C PRO A 37 27.36 18.26 -5.83
N GLU A 38 28.46 17.79 -5.24
CA GLU A 38 28.58 16.43 -4.70
C GLU A 38 27.66 16.26 -3.49
N LEU A 39 27.58 17.28 -2.62
CA LEU A 39 26.66 17.27 -1.49
C LEU A 39 25.20 17.25 -1.94
N HIS A 40 24.83 18.05 -2.93
CA HIS A 40 23.48 18.05 -3.51
C HIS A 40 23.14 16.70 -4.14
N LEU A 41 24.08 16.08 -4.84
CA LEU A 41 23.90 14.75 -5.41
C LEU A 41 23.71 13.70 -4.32
N LEU A 42 24.53 13.71 -3.26
CA LEU A 42 24.38 12.82 -2.11
C LEU A 42 22.98 12.95 -1.50
N VAL A 43 22.55 14.18 -1.23
CA VAL A 43 21.22 14.45 -0.64
C VAL A 43 20.10 14.02 -1.59
N ALA A 44 20.22 14.30 -2.89
CA ALA A 44 19.21 13.91 -3.89
C ALA A 44 19.06 12.38 -3.98
N LEU A 45 20.17 11.65 -4.05
CA LEU A 45 20.17 10.19 -4.08
C LEU A 45 19.65 9.60 -2.77
N TYR A 46 20.07 10.17 -1.64
CA TYR A 46 19.62 9.78 -0.31
C TYR A 46 18.09 9.93 -0.20
N VAL A 47 17.54 11.11 -0.55
CA VAL A 47 16.10 11.37 -0.50
C VAL A 47 15.34 10.43 -1.42
N ARG A 48 15.80 10.26 -2.68
CA ARG A 48 15.14 9.40 -3.66
C ARG A 48 15.09 7.94 -3.21
N ARG A 49 16.16 7.44 -2.57
CA ARG A 49 16.21 6.07 -2.06
C ARG A 49 15.43 5.91 -0.75
N ARG A 50 15.47 6.91 0.14
CA ARG A 50 14.90 6.83 1.49
C ARG A 50 13.40 7.07 1.50
N PHE A 51 12.92 7.89 0.59
CA PHE A 51 11.52 8.29 0.45
C PHE A 51 11.05 7.99 -0.97
N PRO A 52 10.77 6.71 -1.30
CA PRO A 52 10.13 6.39 -2.56
C PRO A 52 8.79 7.12 -2.68
N MET A 53 8.55 7.79 -3.82
CA MET A 53 7.37 8.60 -4.04
C MET A 53 6.49 8.05 -5.17
N VAL A 54 5.20 8.33 -5.08
CA VAL A 54 4.22 8.17 -6.15
C VAL A 54 3.54 9.52 -6.32
N ILE A 55 3.42 9.98 -7.57
CA ILE A 55 2.82 11.26 -7.91
C ILE A 55 1.36 11.00 -8.29
N ALA A 56 0.47 11.36 -7.37
CA ALA A 56 -0.96 11.34 -7.60
C ALA A 56 -1.36 12.51 -8.51
N LEU A 57 -1.74 12.23 -9.75
CA LEU A 57 -2.27 13.22 -10.67
C LEU A 57 -3.77 13.39 -10.40
N ASN A 58 -4.06 14.18 -9.36
CA ASN A 58 -5.42 14.51 -8.96
C ASN A 58 -6.13 15.34 -10.04
N LYS A 59 -7.47 15.28 -10.05
CA LYS A 59 -8.37 15.93 -11.03
C LYS A 59 -8.37 15.29 -12.42
N ALA A 60 -8.06 13.99 -12.51
CA ALA A 60 -8.11 13.23 -13.77
C ALA A 60 -9.53 13.09 -14.36
N ASP A 61 -10.56 13.50 -13.61
CA ASP A 61 -11.95 13.62 -14.06
C ASP A 61 -12.21 14.85 -14.94
N LEU A 62 -11.35 15.87 -14.91
CA LEU A 62 -11.54 17.09 -15.70
C LEU A 62 -11.13 16.90 -17.17
N PRO A 63 -11.87 17.48 -18.14
CA PRO A 63 -11.47 17.43 -19.55
C PRO A 63 -10.08 18.01 -19.82
N SER A 64 -9.68 19.04 -19.06
CA SER A 64 -8.35 19.66 -19.15
C SER A 64 -7.20 18.75 -18.74
N ALA A 65 -7.48 17.63 -18.07
CA ALA A 65 -6.48 16.63 -17.70
C ALA A 65 -6.16 15.65 -18.84
N ALA A 66 -6.90 15.69 -19.96
CA ALA A 66 -6.66 14.83 -21.12
C ALA A 66 -5.22 15.01 -21.64
N GLY A 67 -4.51 13.90 -21.83
CA GLY A 67 -3.12 13.89 -22.32
C GLY A 67 -2.04 14.33 -21.31
N VAL A 68 -2.40 14.91 -20.16
CA VAL A 68 -1.43 15.37 -19.15
C VAL A 68 -0.60 14.20 -18.59
N HIS A 69 -1.26 13.08 -18.30
CA HIS A 69 -0.57 11.88 -17.81
C HIS A 69 0.49 11.37 -18.80
N ASP A 70 0.14 11.30 -20.08
CA ASP A 70 1.04 10.79 -21.11
C ASP A 70 2.22 11.75 -21.36
N ALA A 71 1.95 13.06 -21.36
CA ALA A 71 2.98 14.08 -21.47
C ALA A 71 3.98 14.03 -20.30
N LEU A 72 3.50 13.88 -19.06
CA LEU A 72 4.35 13.77 -17.88
C LEU A 72 5.17 12.49 -17.86
N ARG A 73 4.57 11.36 -18.26
CA ARG A 73 5.27 10.08 -18.36
C ARG A 73 6.39 10.12 -19.41
N ALA A 74 6.15 10.80 -20.54
CA ALA A 74 7.17 10.99 -21.57
C ALA A 74 8.31 11.89 -21.08
N ARG A 75 7.99 12.98 -20.36
CA ARG A 75 8.99 13.93 -19.86
C ARG A 75 9.80 13.39 -18.67
N TYR A 76 9.20 12.57 -17.82
CA TYR A 76 9.79 12.05 -16.59
C TYR A 76 9.60 10.53 -16.47
N PRO A 77 10.28 9.73 -17.30
CA PRO A 77 10.04 8.28 -17.40
C PRO A 77 10.42 7.50 -16.13
N ALA A 78 11.30 8.06 -15.28
CA ALA A 78 11.70 7.46 -14.01
C ALA A 78 10.74 7.75 -12.85
N GLU A 79 9.76 8.64 -13.06
CA GLU A 79 8.75 8.99 -12.06
C GLU A 79 7.49 8.15 -12.23
N HIS A 80 6.78 7.95 -11.13
CA HIS A 80 5.60 7.10 -11.09
C HIS A 80 4.34 7.94 -10.92
N PHE A 81 3.64 8.15 -12.01
CA PHE A 81 2.40 8.90 -12.06
C PHE A 81 1.19 7.97 -11.99
N VAL A 82 0.21 8.35 -11.18
CA VAL A 82 -1.07 7.63 -11.10
C VAL A 82 -2.21 8.65 -11.20
N PRO A 83 -3.02 8.62 -12.28
CA PRO A 83 -4.19 9.48 -12.39
C PRO A 83 -5.25 9.10 -11.35
N MET A 84 -5.85 10.11 -10.72
CA MET A 84 -6.92 9.91 -9.75
C MET A 84 -7.88 11.11 -9.66
N SER A 85 -9.04 10.89 -9.05
CA SER A 85 -9.99 11.92 -8.66
C SER A 85 -10.34 11.80 -7.18
N ALA A 86 -9.78 12.70 -6.36
CA ALA A 86 -10.09 12.76 -4.93
C ALA A 86 -11.55 13.17 -4.70
N GLU A 87 -12.07 14.09 -5.52
CA GLU A 87 -13.43 14.60 -5.38
C GLU A 87 -14.46 13.49 -5.56
N VAL A 88 -14.32 12.67 -6.60
CA VAL A 88 -15.23 11.55 -6.86
C VAL A 88 -15.16 10.50 -5.76
N GLU A 89 -13.95 10.12 -5.30
CA GLU A 89 -13.79 9.16 -4.19
C GLU A 89 -14.43 9.69 -2.90
N CYS A 90 -14.20 10.95 -2.55
CA CYS A 90 -14.81 11.59 -1.39
C CYS A 90 -16.34 11.62 -1.51
N ALA A 91 -16.86 11.93 -2.70
CA ALA A 91 -18.30 11.95 -2.95
C ALA A 91 -18.96 10.58 -2.79
N LEU A 92 -18.32 9.52 -3.31
CA LEU A 92 -18.76 8.13 -3.13
C LEU A 92 -18.77 7.73 -1.65
N LEU A 93 -17.69 8.03 -0.92
CA LEU A 93 -17.58 7.72 0.50
C LEU A 93 -18.63 8.48 1.34
N ALA A 94 -18.91 9.75 1.01
CA ALA A 94 -19.95 10.53 1.66
C ALA A 94 -21.35 9.95 1.42
N LEU A 95 -21.70 9.64 0.17
CA LEU A 95 -22.98 9.02 -0.19
C LEU A 95 -23.15 7.63 0.43
N ARG A 96 -22.07 6.84 0.53
CA ARG A 96 -22.06 5.55 1.23
C ARG A 96 -22.35 5.71 2.72
N ARG A 97 -21.70 6.66 3.40
CA ARG A 97 -21.96 6.94 4.83
C ARG A 97 -23.40 7.36 5.09
N GLN A 98 -24.04 7.99 4.11
CA GLN A 98 -25.45 8.38 4.15
C GLN A 98 -26.41 7.25 3.73
N GLY A 99 -25.91 6.05 3.41
CA GLY A 99 -26.72 4.92 2.95
C GLY A 99 -27.37 5.13 1.58
N ARG A 100 -26.87 6.08 0.77
CA ARG A 100 -27.43 6.41 -0.56
C ARG A 100 -26.92 5.51 -1.68
N LEU A 101 -25.78 4.84 -1.47
CA LEU A 101 -25.20 3.88 -2.39
C LEU A 101 -24.36 2.85 -1.62
N GLN A 102 -24.07 1.72 -2.25
CA GLN A 102 -23.05 0.78 -1.81
C GLN A 102 -21.84 0.90 -2.75
N TYR A 103 -20.68 1.17 -2.15
CA TYR A 103 -19.43 1.34 -2.87
C TYR A 103 -18.27 0.77 -2.07
N VAL A 104 -17.42 0.01 -2.75
CA VAL A 104 -16.15 -0.51 -2.24
C VAL A 104 -15.04 0.32 -2.89
N SER A 105 -14.19 0.94 -2.07
CA SER A 105 -13.11 1.79 -2.59
C SER A 105 -12.21 1.03 -3.55
N GLY A 106 -11.93 1.63 -4.71
CA GLY A 106 -11.12 1.02 -5.76
C GLY A 106 -11.93 0.25 -6.80
N GLU A 107 -13.22 0.02 -6.57
CA GLU A 107 -14.10 -0.52 -7.60
C GLU A 107 -14.40 0.50 -8.70
N GLY A 108 -14.68 -0.01 -9.90
CA GLY A 108 -15.09 0.79 -11.05
C GLY A 108 -16.61 1.02 -11.16
N HIS A 109 -17.36 0.64 -10.13
CA HIS A 109 -18.82 0.73 -10.10
C HIS A 109 -19.35 0.90 -8.67
N PHE A 110 -20.62 1.28 -8.56
CA PHE A 110 -21.37 1.33 -7.31
C PHE A 110 -22.80 0.84 -7.55
N THR A 111 -23.48 0.41 -6.51
CA THR A 111 -24.90 0.02 -6.59
C THR A 111 -25.76 0.96 -5.77
N LEU A 112 -26.98 1.22 -6.24
CA LEU A 112 -27.97 1.93 -5.45
C LEU A 112 -28.68 0.93 -4.53
N PRO A 113 -29.00 1.29 -3.28
CA PRO A 113 -29.83 0.45 -2.43
C PRO A 113 -31.20 0.24 -3.08
N PRO A 114 -31.90 -0.86 -2.75
CA PRO A 114 -33.27 -1.06 -3.19
C PRO A 114 -34.15 0.13 -2.77
N PRO A 115 -35.23 0.43 -3.52
CA PRO A 115 -36.14 1.51 -3.16
C PRO A 115 -36.63 1.28 -1.72
N PRO A 116 -36.58 2.30 -0.87
CA PRO A 116 -36.98 2.13 0.52
C PRO A 116 -38.45 1.73 0.60
N PRO A 117 -38.85 0.98 1.65
CA PRO A 117 -40.27 0.84 1.97
C PRO A 117 -40.88 2.24 2.16
N SER A 118 -42.15 2.39 1.77
CA SER A 118 -42.91 3.65 1.81
C SER A 118 -42.72 4.37 3.15
N GLY A 119 -41.84 5.38 3.20
CA GLY A 119 -41.52 6.09 4.44
C GLY A 119 -40.07 6.60 4.60
N ALA A 120 -39.08 6.14 3.83
CA ALA A 120 -37.74 6.73 3.93
C ALA A 120 -37.62 8.06 3.17
N ALA A 121 -36.84 8.99 3.74
CA ALA A 121 -36.63 10.30 3.16
C ALA A 121 -35.94 10.23 1.78
N ALA A 122 -36.59 10.83 0.78
CA ALA A 122 -36.04 11.02 -0.56
C ALA A 122 -34.66 11.70 -0.51
N PRO A 123 -33.78 11.47 -1.50
CA PRO A 123 -32.53 12.20 -1.61
C PRO A 123 -32.78 13.70 -1.78
N THR A 124 -32.04 14.53 -1.06
CA THR A 124 -32.08 15.99 -1.23
C THR A 124 -31.58 16.38 -2.63
N ALA A 125 -31.92 17.56 -3.11
CA ALA A 125 -31.44 18.06 -4.41
C ALA A 125 -29.90 18.02 -4.52
N ALA A 126 -29.20 18.35 -3.43
CA ALA A 126 -27.73 18.26 -3.37
C ALA A 126 -27.23 16.81 -3.49
N GLN A 127 -27.89 15.85 -2.82
CA GLN A 127 -27.55 14.43 -2.93
C GLN A 127 -27.81 13.89 -4.34
N GLN A 128 -28.92 14.28 -4.97
CA GLN A 128 -29.22 13.92 -6.36
C GLN A 128 -28.17 14.46 -7.32
N GLN A 129 -27.76 15.73 -7.17
CA GLN A 129 -26.71 16.31 -7.99
C GLN A 129 -25.36 15.59 -7.81
N GLN A 130 -25.00 15.24 -6.57
CA GLN A 130 -23.77 14.49 -6.29
C GLN A 130 -23.81 13.08 -6.89
N LEU A 131 -24.94 12.38 -6.80
CA LEU A 131 -25.15 11.08 -7.44
C LEU A 131 -25.02 11.19 -8.97
N GLN A 132 -25.60 12.21 -9.59
CA GLN A 132 -25.48 12.46 -11.03
C GLN A 132 -24.03 12.69 -11.45
N ARG A 133 -23.26 13.50 -10.70
CA ARG A 133 -21.83 13.74 -10.99
C ARG A 133 -21.01 12.45 -10.92
N VAL A 134 -21.21 11.65 -9.87
CA VAL A 134 -20.51 10.37 -9.69
C VAL A 134 -20.92 9.38 -10.79
N ALA A 135 -22.21 9.30 -11.14
CA ALA A 135 -22.68 8.46 -12.24
C ALA A 135 -22.06 8.88 -13.58
N ALA A 136 -21.98 10.19 -13.86
CA ALA A 136 -21.35 10.71 -15.07
C ALA A 136 -19.85 10.39 -15.15
N PHE A 137 -19.14 10.33 -14.02
CA PHE A 137 -17.72 9.94 -14.00
C PHE A 137 -17.49 8.49 -14.45
N PHE A 138 -18.33 7.56 -14.00
CA PHE A 138 -18.26 6.13 -14.36
C PHE A 138 -19.00 5.79 -15.67
N ALA A 139 -19.69 6.75 -16.28
CA ALA A 139 -20.29 6.56 -17.59
C ALA A 139 -19.18 6.15 -18.59
N PRO A 140 -19.36 5.08 -19.37
CA PRO A 140 -18.30 4.50 -20.17
C PRO A 140 -17.88 5.44 -21.32
N PRO A 141 -16.57 5.60 -21.58
CA PRO A 141 -16.05 5.61 -22.93
C PRO A 141 -15.72 4.17 -23.35
N ALA A 142 -15.90 3.86 -24.63
CA ALA A 142 -16.04 2.50 -25.19
C ALA A 142 -14.83 1.53 -25.13
N ALA A 143 -13.85 1.72 -24.23
CA ALA A 143 -12.65 0.88 -24.16
C ALA A 143 -12.63 0.02 -22.89
N ALA A 144 -12.51 -1.29 -23.10
CA ALA A 144 -12.54 -2.36 -22.11
C ALA A 144 -11.48 -2.18 -21.00
N GLY A 145 -11.92 -1.61 -19.88
CA GLY A 145 -11.15 -1.46 -18.64
C GLY A 145 -11.93 -0.54 -17.71
N GLY A 146 -12.58 -1.11 -16.69
CA GLY A 146 -13.42 -0.34 -15.77
C GLY A 146 -12.65 0.85 -15.18
N ARG A 147 -13.19 2.06 -15.36
CA ARG A 147 -12.61 3.30 -14.79
C ARG A 147 -12.76 3.25 -13.27
N THR A 148 -11.68 3.43 -12.53
CA THR A 148 -11.71 3.61 -11.07
C THR A 148 -11.40 5.07 -10.72
N THR A 149 -11.59 5.46 -9.47
CA THR A 149 -11.19 6.80 -8.99
C THR A 149 -9.68 6.97 -8.90
N GLY A 150 -8.89 5.89 -9.01
CA GLY A 150 -7.43 5.91 -8.94
C GLY A 150 -6.84 6.07 -7.54
N VAL A 151 -7.62 6.48 -6.53
CA VAL A 151 -7.12 6.73 -5.15
C VAL A 151 -6.52 5.47 -4.54
N GLN A 152 -7.22 4.34 -4.60
CA GLN A 152 -6.68 3.08 -4.08
C GLN A 152 -5.46 2.59 -4.85
N ARG A 153 -5.39 2.90 -6.15
CA ARG A 153 -4.21 2.60 -6.96
C ARG A 153 -3.00 3.41 -6.52
N VAL A 154 -3.16 4.70 -6.22
CA VAL A 154 -2.09 5.54 -5.64
C VAL A 154 -1.55 4.91 -4.36
N LEU A 155 -2.44 4.50 -3.45
CA LEU A 155 -2.06 3.88 -2.18
C LEU A 155 -1.35 2.54 -2.39
N ALA A 156 -1.88 1.68 -3.25
CA ALA A 156 -1.28 0.39 -3.59
C ALA A 156 0.12 0.57 -4.21
N GLU A 157 0.28 1.52 -5.13
CA GLU A 157 1.55 1.85 -5.76
C GLU A 157 2.55 2.42 -4.73
N ALA A 158 2.09 3.25 -3.80
CA ALA A 158 2.95 3.77 -2.73
C ALA A 158 3.44 2.63 -1.82
N LEU A 159 2.53 1.74 -1.38
CA LEU A 159 2.86 0.57 -0.58
C LEU A 159 3.80 -0.40 -1.32
N ALA A 160 3.63 -0.59 -2.62
CA ALA A 160 4.50 -1.44 -3.44
C ALA A 160 5.95 -0.91 -3.51
N ARG A 161 6.17 0.40 -3.29
CA ARG A 161 7.50 1.01 -3.23
C ARG A 161 8.10 1.03 -1.84
N CYS A 162 7.26 0.97 -0.81
CA CYS A 162 7.72 0.78 0.56
C CYS A 162 8.30 -0.63 0.70
N ALA A 163 9.52 -0.73 1.23
CA ALA A 163 10.12 -2.01 1.58
C ALA A 163 9.47 -2.54 2.88
N VAL A 164 8.25 -3.07 2.75
CA VAL A 164 7.45 -3.62 3.85
C VAL A 164 6.97 -5.03 3.51
N VAL A 165 6.85 -5.85 4.55
CA VAL A 165 6.22 -7.17 4.53
C VAL A 165 4.90 -7.06 5.28
N CYS A 166 3.79 -7.34 4.61
CA CYS A 166 2.46 -7.37 5.21
C CYS A 166 2.15 -8.78 5.71
N ALA A 167 2.11 -8.97 7.03
CA ALA A 167 1.68 -10.21 7.64
C ALA A 167 0.21 -10.07 8.10
N PHE A 168 -0.65 -10.94 7.59
CA PHE A 168 -2.07 -10.99 7.90
C PHE A 168 -2.32 -12.15 8.86
N PRO A 169 -2.39 -11.90 10.17
CA PRO A 169 -2.59 -12.96 11.14
C PRO A 169 -4.02 -13.50 11.07
N THR A 170 -4.14 -14.82 11.00
CA THR A 170 -5.43 -15.52 10.90
C THR A 170 -5.47 -16.72 11.84
N PRO A 171 -6.63 -17.04 12.44
CA PRO A 171 -6.78 -18.24 13.28
C PRO A 171 -6.71 -19.54 12.46
N THR A 172 -7.10 -19.46 11.18
CA THR A 172 -7.10 -20.56 10.21
C THR A 172 -6.47 -20.11 8.89
N LEU A 173 -5.81 -21.04 8.21
CA LEU A 173 -5.25 -20.84 6.88
C LEU A 173 -6.23 -21.34 5.80
N PRO A 174 -6.04 -20.97 4.51
CA PRO A 174 -6.88 -21.44 3.40
C PRO A 174 -7.12 -22.97 3.43
N PRO A 175 -8.30 -23.43 2.99
CA PRO A 175 -9.26 -22.75 2.10
C PRO A 175 -10.25 -21.81 2.80
N GLN A 176 -10.32 -21.81 4.13
CA GLN A 176 -11.23 -20.94 4.89
C GLN A 176 -10.41 -19.90 5.67
N VAL A 177 -10.31 -18.72 5.08
CA VAL A 177 -9.75 -17.55 5.76
C VAL A 177 -10.93 -16.64 6.13
N PRO A 178 -11.17 -16.36 7.43
CA PRO A 178 -12.14 -15.35 7.81
C PRO A 178 -11.71 -13.97 7.28
N SER A 179 -12.49 -12.93 7.57
CA SER A 179 -12.07 -11.57 7.21
C SER A 179 -10.67 -11.25 7.75
N LEU A 180 -9.82 -10.65 6.90
CA LEU A 180 -8.47 -10.22 7.28
C LEU A 180 -8.59 -8.97 8.16
N ARG A 181 -8.80 -9.18 9.47
CA ARG A 181 -9.04 -8.09 10.44
C ARG A 181 -7.80 -7.26 10.75
N HIS A 182 -6.64 -7.88 10.68
CA HIS A 182 -5.37 -7.27 11.05
C HIS A 182 -4.36 -7.37 9.90
N CYS A 183 -3.51 -6.35 9.79
CA CYS A 183 -2.38 -6.31 8.88
C CYS A 183 -1.17 -5.75 9.66
N LEU A 184 -0.19 -6.59 9.92
CA LEU A 184 1.07 -6.19 10.54
C LEU A 184 2.04 -5.77 9.45
N THR A 185 2.55 -4.54 9.52
CA THR A 185 3.60 -4.05 8.62
C THR A 185 4.96 -4.28 9.25
N LEU A 186 5.73 -5.20 8.68
CA LEU A 186 7.04 -5.59 9.15
C LEU A 186 8.12 -5.16 8.17
N ARG A 187 9.35 -5.07 8.68
CA ARG A 187 10.54 -4.78 7.87
C ARG A 187 10.94 -6.02 7.03
N PRO A 188 11.61 -5.85 5.88
CA PRO A 188 12.11 -6.98 5.09
C PRO A 188 13.06 -7.84 5.91
N GLY A 189 12.96 -9.17 5.75
CA GLY A 189 13.72 -10.13 6.55
C GLY A 189 13.19 -10.33 7.97
N ALA A 190 12.04 -9.76 8.32
CA ALA A 190 11.35 -10.10 9.56
C ALA A 190 11.06 -11.61 9.62
N THR A 191 11.12 -12.15 10.83
CA THR A 191 11.05 -13.59 11.11
C THR A 191 9.72 -13.99 11.71
N ALA A 192 9.46 -15.28 11.82
CA ALA A 192 8.30 -15.80 12.54
C ALA A 192 8.26 -15.33 14.01
N GLU A 193 9.42 -15.14 14.64
CA GLU A 193 9.52 -14.59 15.99
C GLU A 193 9.11 -13.12 16.06
N ASP A 194 9.49 -12.29 15.07
CA ASP A 194 9.05 -10.90 15.00
C ASP A 194 7.53 -10.79 14.91
N VAL A 195 6.88 -11.66 14.12
CA VAL A 195 5.42 -11.73 14.04
C VAL A 195 4.82 -12.08 15.40
N TYR A 196 5.33 -13.12 16.04
CA TYR A 196 4.84 -13.58 17.33
C TYR A 196 4.92 -12.47 18.39
N TRP A 197 6.07 -11.81 18.54
CA TRP A 197 6.22 -10.72 19.50
C TRP A 197 5.33 -9.52 19.18
N THR A 198 5.16 -9.20 17.90
CA THR A 198 4.23 -8.15 17.48
C THR A 198 2.79 -8.48 17.88
N LEU A 199 2.36 -9.73 17.70
CA LEU A 199 1.02 -10.18 18.11
C LEU A 199 0.82 -10.16 19.62
N CYS A 200 1.83 -10.60 20.39
CA CYS A 200 1.81 -10.52 21.86
C CYS A 200 1.73 -9.06 22.34
N TYR A 201 2.53 -8.17 21.74
CA TYR A 201 2.53 -6.74 22.08
C TYR A 201 1.17 -6.09 21.80
N GLN A 202 0.53 -6.45 20.69
CA GLN A 202 -0.83 -6.01 20.34
C GLN A 202 -1.93 -6.73 21.14
N LYS A 203 -1.57 -7.64 22.06
CA LYS A 203 -2.50 -8.44 22.88
C LYS A 203 -3.48 -9.28 22.04
N LEU A 204 -3.05 -9.70 20.86
CA LEU A 204 -3.83 -10.56 19.95
C LEU A 204 -3.67 -12.05 20.28
N ILE A 205 -2.52 -12.44 20.86
CA ILE A 205 -2.24 -13.79 21.36
C ILE A 205 -1.52 -13.71 22.71
N ASP A 206 -1.48 -14.82 23.44
CA ASP A 206 -0.70 -14.99 24.68
C ASP A 206 -0.02 -16.38 24.68
N GLY A 207 0.94 -16.58 25.59
CA GLY A 207 1.58 -17.86 25.85
C GLY A 207 3.04 -17.91 25.42
N LYS A 208 3.49 -19.12 25.04
CA LYS A 208 4.78 -19.40 24.43
C LYS A 208 4.57 -19.79 22.98
N PHE A 209 5.45 -19.33 22.11
CA PHE A 209 5.50 -19.74 20.70
C PHE A 209 5.63 -21.27 20.58
N VAL A 210 4.74 -21.88 19.80
CA VAL A 210 4.78 -23.31 19.45
C VAL A 210 5.18 -23.48 17.99
N ARG A 211 4.45 -22.84 17.07
CA ARG A 211 4.64 -22.98 15.63
C ARG A 211 4.14 -21.75 14.88
N CYS A 212 4.76 -21.46 13.74
CA CYS A 212 4.25 -20.48 12.78
C CYS A 212 3.99 -21.18 11.45
N GLU A 213 2.80 -20.98 10.90
CA GLU A 213 2.41 -21.46 9.57
C GLU A 213 2.15 -20.25 8.69
N VAL A 214 2.63 -20.29 7.44
CA VAL A 214 2.48 -19.19 6.50
C VAL A 214 1.97 -19.67 5.15
N VAL A 215 1.20 -18.83 4.49
CA VAL A 215 0.76 -19.01 3.09
C VAL A 215 0.96 -17.70 2.35
N GLU A 216 1.71 -17.72 1.26
CA GLU A 216 1.71 -16.61 0.31
C GLU A 216 0.39 -16.63 -0.49
N PRO A 217 -0.45 -15.57 -0.39
CA PRO A 217 -1.66 -15.47 -1.17
C PRO A 217 -1.31 -15.27 -2.65
N ARG A 218 -1.84 -16.13 -3.52
CA ARG A 218 -1.70 -15.95 -4.98
C ARG A 218 -2.93 -15.25 -5.56
N PRO A 219 -2.76 -14.29 -6.49
CA PRO A 219 -3.85 -13.49 -7.03
C PRO A 219 -4.87 -14.25 -7.90
N ARG A 220 -4.63 -15.50 -8.29
CA ARG A 220 -5.50 -16.30 -9.19
C ARG A 220 -5.94 -17.65 -8.60
N GLY A 221 -6.32 -17.67 -7.32
CA GLY A 221 -7.14 -18.76 -6.75
C GLY A 221 -6.42 -20.06 -6.37
N GLY A 222 -5.10 -20.13 -6.45
CA GLY A 222 -4.32 -21.25 -5.89
C GLY A 222 -3.66 -20.82 -4.57
N ALA A 223 -4.19 -21.24 -3.42
CA ALA A 223 -3.45 -21.09 -2.17
C ALA A 223 -2.17 -21.94 -2.27
N ALA A 224 -1.00 -21.33 -2.07
CA ALA A 224 0.21 -22.10 -1.86
C ALA A 224 0.01 -23.02 -0.63
N ALA A 225 0.63 -24.20 -0.65
CA ALA A 225 0.60 -25.08 0.51
C ALA A 225 1.16 -24.34 1.73
N ALA A 226 0.52 -24.53 2.90
CA ALA A 226 0.99 -23.93 4.13
C ALA A 226 2.41 -24.41 4.45
N GLN A 227 3.33 -23.47 4.62
CA GLN A 227 4.69 -23.73 5.03
C GLN A 227 4.81 -23.53 6.54
N THR A 228 5.47 -24.47 7.22
CA THR A 228 5.84 -24.28 8.62
C THR A 228 7.17 -23.55 8.72
N LEU A 229 7.23 -22.50 9.53
CA LEU A 229 8.43 -21.73 9.82
C LEU A 229 8.91 -21.97 11.26
N ARG A 230 10.24 -22.09 11.43
CA ARG A 230 10.90 -21.97 12.74
C ARG A 230 10.97 -20.49 13.13
N LYS A 231 11.21 -20.21 14.42
CA LYS A 231 11.28 -18.85 14.97
C LYS A 231 12.18 -17.90 14.16
N THR A 232 13.36 -18.39 13.77
CA THR A 232 14.39 -17.62 13.07
C THR A 232 14.19 -17.57 11.56
N ASP A 233 13.26 -18.37 11.01
CA ASP A 233 13.06 -18.40 9.57
C ASP A 233 12.37 -17.08 9.13
N PRO A 234 12.86 -16.44 8.05
CA PRO A 234 12.28 -15.20 7.54
C PRO A 234 10.92 -15.46 6.91
N LEU A 235 10.05 -14.44 6.95
CA LEU A 235 8.77 -14.50 6.24
C LEU A 235 8.99 -14.54 4.72
N PRO A 236 8.28 -15.43 4.00
CA PRO A 236 8.38 -15.48 2.55
C PRO A 236 7.62 -14.29 1.93
N GLY A 237 8.17 -13.71 0.87
CA GLY A 237 7.47 -12.72 0.06
C GLY A 237 7.14 -11.39 0.75
N ARG A 238 6.21 -10.64 0.16
CA ARG A 238 5.81 -9.29 0.60
C ARG A 238 4.46 -9.24 1.30
N ALA A 239 3.63 -10.25 1.10
CA ALA A 239 2.32 -10.38 1.72
C ALA A 239 2.13 -11.85 2.09
N VAL A 240 1.80 -12.13 3.35
CA VAL A 240 1.63 -13.50 3.85
C VAL A 240 0.44 -13.60 4.78
N LEU A 241 -0.34 -14.66 4.63
CA LEU A 241 -1.24 -15.11 5.67
C LEU A 241 -0.41 -15.85 6.72
N VAL A 242 -0.62 -15.54 7.99
CA VAL A 242 0.18 -16.12 9.08
C VAL A 242 -0.72 -16.68 10.14
N ARG A 243 -0.47 -17.91 10.55
CA ARG A 243 -1.10 -18.54 11.71
C ARG A 243 -0.04 -18.88 12.74
N VAL A 244 -0.10 -18.19 13.87
CA VAL A 244 0.82 -18.43 14.98
C VAL A 244 0.11 -19.26 16.04
N LEU A 245 0.65 -20.44 16.32
CA LEU A 245 0.18 -21.33 17.38
C LEU A 245 0.97 -21.06 18.66
N THR A 246 0.26 -20.87 19.76
CA THR A 246 0.82 -20.74 21.11
C THR A 246 0.23 -21.80 22.02
N ASN A 247 0.83 -21.98 23.21
CA ASN A 247 0.32 -22.90 24.23
C ASN A 247 -0.86 -22.35 25.05
N LYS A 248 -1.37 -21.17 24.71
CA LYS A 248 -2.51 -20.50 25.37
C LYS A 248 -3.51 -19.98 24.32
N ARG A 249 -4.49 -19.21 24.79
CA ARG A 249 -5.64 -18.67 24.03
C ARG A 249 -5.24 -18.18 22.62
N GLN A 250 -6.00 -18.61 21.62
CA GLN A 250 -5.84 -18.24 20.21
C GLN A 250 -6.71 -17.03 19.84
N MET A 251 -6.38 -16.39 18.71
CA MET A 251 -7.18 -15.30 18.10
C MET A 251 -8.63 -15.77 17.92
N THR A 252 -9.59 -14.99 18.44
CA THR A 252 -11.04 -15.21 18.31
C THR A 252 -11.62 -14.36 17.20
#